data_AF-A0A1B5L0Q0-F1
#
_entry.id   AF-A0A1B5L0Q0-F1
#
_cell.length_a   1.000
_cell.length_b   1.000
_cell.length_c   1.000
_cell.angle_alpha   90.00
_cell.angle_beta   90.00
_cell.angle_gamma   90.00
#
_symmetry.space_group_name_H-M   'P 1'
#
loop_
_entity.id
_entity.type
_entity.pdbx_description
1 polymer ?
#
loop_
_entity_poly.entity_id
_entity_poly.type
_entity_poly.pdbx_seq_one_letter_code
_entity_poly.pdbx_strand_id
1 'polypeptide(L)'
;MCHFYANPLSVLLCCSEPPSESLQQEHFEAVRNLPSFRQAVEREVQKGTVASLEDARLLIEDNKHLLNRIRAGHGNRQSWAAQFLRSLLISQAAGVQRSSFSRAYVDGLVRAQLSSDDPGLAQSIRRMDPDELSGLLARIVSVLGEGDRSLGLLPSADERDAQLRASLESVMQELEHLKVRAKDAGTVLRSKYSGHSKVMRTTVVAQKVQLSQDTAALRDEDNRLTELVDKTTLLLCRHFLDTNPNSILFSECWLYETKSPSRDVFIPRPRMVFERSLGRPQDYLGCRCCESDHDGLEAKVPPTSLLYQLYLEAGNLVNVADLWTAFRALVSQGGEDERRTLVLFYRGLAEMRALGFVKASKKKIDHIAKIKWL
;
A
#
# COMPACT_ATOMS: atom_id res chain seq x y z
N MET A 1 12.15 6.12 -14.16
CA MET A 1 12.77 7.46 -14.29
C MET A 1 12.61 8.29 -13.03
N CYS A 2 11.39 8.54 -12.51
CA CYS A 2 11.20 9.40 -11.34
C CYS A 2 12.01 8.98 -10.10
N HIS A 3 12.08 7.67 -9.80
CA HIS A 3 12.92 7.16 -8.69
C HIS A 3 14.39 7.54 -8.86
N PHE A 4 15.02 7.13 -9.96
CA PHE A 4 16.45 7.35 -10.21
C PHE A 4 16.81 8.83 -10.37
N TYR A 5 15.89 9.67 -10.84
CA TYR A 5 16.12 11.10 -10.99
C TYR A 5 15.95 11.87 -9.67
N ALA A 6 14.91 11.54 -8.88
CA ALA A 6 14.59 12.26 -7.66
C ALA A 6 15.34 11.74 -6.43
N ASN A 7 15.84 10.50 -6.47
CA ASN A 7 16.55 9.87 -5.36
C ASN A 7 18.05 9.75 -5.67
N PRO A 8 18.92 10.64 -5.14
CA PRO A 8 20.37 10.54 -5.33
C PRO A 8 20.95 9.25 -4.73
N LEU A 9 20.29 8.66 -3.73
CA LEU A 9 20.71 7.41 -3.11
C LEU A 9 20.37 6.17 -3.94
N SER A 10 19.68 6.34 -5.07
CA SER A 10 19.47 5.25 -6.03
C SER A 10 20.78 4.73 -6.63
N VAL A 11 21.87 5.51 -6.58
CA VAL A 11 23.23 5.03 -6.94
C VAL A 11 23.67 3.84 -6.08
N LEU A 12 23.16 3.73 -4.86
CA LEU A 12 23.44 2.61 -3.97
C LEU A 12 22.80 1.31 -4.48
N LEU A 13 21.85 1.36 -5.42
CA LEU A 13 21.20 0.15 -5.95
C LEU A 13 22.09 -0.72 -6.82
N CYS A 14 23.10 -0.12 -7.44
CA CYS A 14 23.76 -0.71 -8.60
C CYS A 14 24.89 -1.68 -8.24
N CYS A 15 25.34 -1.76 -7.00
CA CYS A 15 26.60 -2.44 -6.73
C CYS A 15 26.59 -3.27 -5.46
N SER A 16 27.00 -4.54 -5.56
CA SER A 16 27.52 -5.31 -4.42
C SER A 16 28.74 -4.63 -3.80
N GLU A 17 29.48 -3.84 -4.60
CA GLU A 17 30.57 -2.96 -4.20
C GLU A 17 30.38 -1.58 -4.84
N PRO A 18 29.70 -0.62 -4.19
CA PRO A 18 29.68 0.75 -4.71
C PRO A 18 31.13 1.19 -4.83
N PRO A 19 31.58 1.69 -6.01
CA PRO A 19 32.92 2.21 -6.13
C PRO A 19 33.03 3.32 -5.10
N SER A 20 33.86 3.11 -4.08
CA SER A 20 33.99 4.04 -2.94
C SER A 20 34.31 5.47 -3.43
N GLU A 21 34.87 5.58 -4.63
CA GLU A 21 35.23 6.80 -5.35
C GLU A 21 34.02 7.59 -5.90
N SER A 22 32.83 6.99 -6.01
CA SER A 22 31.64 7.66 -6.55
C SER A 22 30.73 8.28 -5.48
N LEU A 23 30.96 7.99 -4.19
CA LEU A 23 30.12 8.50 -3.10
C LEU A 23 30.72 9.76 -2.49
N GLN A 24 30.03 10.87 -2.71
CA GLN A 24 30.34 12.15 -2.07
C GLN A 24 29.79 12.21 -0.63
N GLN A 25 30.27 13.18 0.17
CA GLN A 25 29.87 13.38 1.57
C GLN A 25 28.35 13.53 1.72
N GLU A 26 27.71 14.23 0.80
CA GLU A 26 26.29 14.51 0.77
C GLU A 26 25.46 13.22 0.67
N HIS A 27 25.99 12.16 0.05
CA HIS A 27 25.32 10.86 0.01
C HIS A 27 25.26 10.23 1.40
N PHE A 28 26.35 10.30 2.18
CA PHE A 28 26.37 9.77 3.54
C PHE A 28 25.43 10.56 4.46
N GLU A 29 25.39 11.89 4.32
CA GLU A 29 24.45 12.75 5.05
C GLU A 29 22.99 12.46 4.67
N ALA A 30 22.72 12.27 3.38
CA ALA A 30 21.38 11.89 2.90
C ALA A 30 20.96 10.51 3.44
N VAL A 31 21.86 9.52 3.46
CA VAL A 31 21.60 8.20 4.06
C VAL A 31 21.24 8.33 5.53
N ARG A 32 21.96 9.15 6.31
CA ARG A 32 21.66 9.37 7.74
C ARG A 32 20.33 10.06 7.99
N ASN A 33 19.78 10.73 6.99
CA ASN A 33 18.48 11.37 7.05
C ASN A 33 17.31 10.44 6.71
N LEU A 34 17.59 9.22 6.24
CA LEU A 34 16.55 8.26 5.92
C LEU A 34 15.75 7.82 7.17
N PRO A 35 14.42 7.71 7.09
CA PRO A 35 13.59 7.17 8.16
C PRO A 35 14.05 5.79 8.66
N SER A 36 14.37 4.87 7.75
CA SER A 36 14.85 3.53 8.11
C SER A 36 16.19 3.55 8.86
N PHE A 37 17.08 4.51 8.54
CA PHE A 37 18.32 4.71 9.28
C PHE A 37 18.05 5.17 10.70
N ARG A 38 17.22 6.20 10.88
CA ARG A 38 16.85 6.72 12.20
C ARG A 38 16.26 5.62 13.08
N GLN A 39 15.31 4.86 12.56
CA GLN A 39 14.71 3.73 13.28
C GLN A 39 15.74 2.64 13.64
N ALA A 40 16.70 2.36 12.76
CA ALA A 40 17.74 1.36 13.06
C ALA A 40 18.66 1.84 14.18
N VAL A 41 19.09 3.10 14.15
CA VAL A 41 19.91 3.69 15.22
C VAL A 41 19.15 3.72 16.54
N GLU A 42 17.87 4.15 16.53
CA GLU A 42 17.01 4.14 17.72
C GLU A 42 16.88 2.73 18.30
N ARG A 43 16.70 1.70 17.45
CA ARG A 43 16.67 0.29 17.88
C ARG A 43 17.99 -0.15 18.53
N GLU A 44 19.14 0.21 17.97
CA GLU A 44 20.44 -0.13 18.57
C GLU A 44 20.67 0.59 19.90
N VAL A 45 20.23 1.85 20.03
CA VAL A 45 20.28 2.59 21.29
C VAL A 45 19.38 1.96 22.35
N GLN A 46 18.16 1.56 21.98
CA GLN A 46 17.20 0.92 22.88
C GLN A 46 17.69 -0.42 23.45
N LYS A 47 18.52 -1.16 22.72
CA LYS A 47 19.12 -2.41 23.24
C LYS A 47 20.02 -2.16 24.46
N GLY A 48 20.61 -0.97 24.58
CA GLY A 48 21.39 -0.56 25.77
C GLY A 48 22.68 -1.34 26.03
N THR A 49 23.14 -2.19 25.10
CA THR A 49 24.40 -2.92 25.23
C THR A 49 25.58 -2.05 24.82
N VAL A 50 26.78 -2.30 25.38
CA VAL A 50 27.98 -1.52 25.03
C VAL A 50 28.26 -1.59 23.52
N ALA A 51 28.16 -2.79 22.93
CA ALA A 51 28.37 -3.00 21.51
C ALA A 51 27.31 -2.30 20.63
N SER A 52 26.03 -2.30 21.03
CA SER A 52 24.98 -1.64 20.26
C SER A 52 25.07 -0.11 20.32
N LEU A 53 25.48 0.45 21.47
CA LEU A 53 25.73 1.89 21.59
C LEU A 53 26.95 2.33 20.79
N GLU A 54 28.01 1.50 20.76
CA GLU A 54 29.18 1.74 19.90
C GLU A 54 28.82 1.65 18.41
N ASP A 55 28.05 0.65 17.99
CA ASP A 55 27.57 0.54 16.60
C ASP A 55 26.71 1.75 16.20
N ALA A 56 25.77 2.16 17.06
CA ALA A 56 24.95 3.35 16.83
C ALA A 56 25.80 4.62 16.66
N ARG A 57 26.83 4.80 17.51
CA ARG A 57 27.77 5.91 17.41
C ARG A 57 28.56 5.87 16.10
N LEU A 58 29.11 4.71 15.74
CA LEU A 58 29.89 4.55 14.50
C LEU A 58 29.04 4.79 13.25
N LEU A 59 27.76 4.40 13.25
CA LEU A 59 26.83 4.69 12.15
C LEU A 59 26.62 6.21 11.96
N ILE A 60 26.60 6.97 13.05
CA ILE A 60 26.43 8.43 13.04
C ILE A 60 27.73 9.13 12.63
N GLU A 61 28.87 8.70 13.18
CA GLU A 61 30.14 9.46 13.09
C GLU A 61 31.08 8.98 11.97
N ASP A 62 31.06 7.69 11.60
CA ASP A 62 32.04 7.09 10.67
C ASP A 62 31.43 6.70 9.32
N ASN A 63 31.87 7.37 8.25
CA ASN A 63 31.45 7.07 6.87
C ASN A 63 31.94 5.69 6.39
N LYS A 64 33.09 5.20 6.86
CA LYS A 64 33.59 3.86 6.48
C LYS A 64 32.72 2.77 7.07
N HIS A 65 32.37 2.91 8.35
CA HIS A 65 31.43 2.01 9.01
C HIS A 65 30.05 2.01 8.33
N LEU A 66 29.52 3.20 8.04
CA LEU A 66 28.27 3.36 7.31
C LEU A 66 28.32 2.71 5.91
N LEU A 67 29.42 2.87 5.19
CA LEU A 67 29.60 2.23 3.87
C LEU A 67 29.58 0.71 3.95
N ASN A 68 30.25 0.13 4.95
CA ASN A 68 30.21 -1.31 5.18
C ASN A 68 28.78 -1.78 5.52
N ARG A 69 28.03 -0.98 6.30
CA ARG A 69 26.63 -1.25 6.60
C ARG A 69 25.74 -1.20 5.36
N ILE A 70 25.95 -0.23 4.46
CA ILE A 70 25.25 -0.12 3.18
C ILE A 70 25.52 -1.36 2.31
N ARG A 71 26.79 -1.77 2.20
CA ARG A 71 27.19 -2.98 1.46
C ARG A 71 26.52 -4.24 1.98
N ALA A 72 26.51 -4.43 3.30
CA ALA A 72 25.80 -5.52 3.96
C ALA A 72 24.28 -5.46 3.71
N GLY A 73 23.73 -4.25 3.55
CA GLY A 73 22.32 -4.00 3.22
C GLY A 73 21.86 -4.64 1.90
N HIS A 74 22.75 -4.87 0.92
CA HIS A 74 22.40 -5.56 -0.32
C HIS A 74 21.99 -7.01 -0.07
N GLY A 75 22.74 -7.73 0.75
CA GLY A 75 22.39 -9.07 1.19
C GLY A 75 21.06 -9.08 1.93
N ASN A 76 20.87 -8.13 2.86
CA ASN A 76 19.62 -8.01 3.62
C ASN A 76 18.41 -7.77 2.72
N ARG A 77 18.54 -6.93 1.68
CA ARG A 77 17.48 -6.70 0.67
C ARG A 77 17.15 -7.98 -0.09
N GLN A 78 18.16 -8.71 -0.55
CA GLN A 78 17.96 -9.94 -1.32
C GLN A 78 17.29 -11.02 -0.46
N SER A 79 17.75 -11.18 0.78
CA SER A 79 17.16 -12.11 1.76
C SER A 79 15.71 -11.72 2.07
N TRP A 80 15.43 -10.44 2.32
CA TRP A 80 14.06 -9.95 2.53
C TRP A 80 13.17 -10.21 1.32
N ALA A 81 13.64 -9.90 0.10
CA ALA A 81 12.86 -10.11 -1.12
C ALA A 81 12.53 -11.60 -1.32
N ALA A 82 13.51 -12.48 -1.10
CA ALA A 82 13.31 -13.92 -1.18
C ALA A 82 12.31 -14.41 -0.12
N GLN A 83 12.42 -13.92 1.12
CA GLN A 83 11.49 -14.26 2.21
C GLN A 83 10.06 -13.78 1.91
N PHE A 84 9.91 -12.56 1.38
CA PHE A 84 8.62 -12.01 0.98
C PHE A 84 7.99 -12.80 -0.17
N LEU A 85 8.76 -13.20 -1.17
CA LEU A 85 8.23 -14.03 -2.27
C LEU A 85 7.81 -15.41 -1.77
N ARG A 86 8.59 -16.05 -0.88
CA ARG A 86 8.20 -17.33 -0.27
C ARG A 86 6.91 -17.19 0.54
N SER A 87 6.78 -16.12 1.30
CA SER A 87 5.58 -15.90 2.11
C SER A 87 4.33 -15.75 1.24
N LEU A 88 4.42 -15.02 0.13
CA LEU A 88 3.35 -14.93 -0.87
C LEU A 88 3.00 -16.28 -1.51
N LEU A 89 4.01 -17.06 -1.93
CA LEU A 89 3.80 -18.38 -2.52
C LEU A 89 3.14 -19.35 -1.54
N ILE A 90 3.53 -19.32 -0.27
CA ILE A 90 2.91 -20.15 0.76
C ILE A 90 1.47 -19.70 1.03
N SER A 91 1.19 -18.40 1.12
CA SER A 91 -0.18 -17.89 1.25
C SER A 91 -1.08 -18.25 0.07
N GLN A 92 -0.53 -18.24 -1.14
CA GLN A 92 -1.23 -18.68 -2.35
C GLN A 92 -1.49 -20.20 -2.30
N ALA A 93 -0.49 -21.01 -1.94
CA ALA A 93 -0.62 -22.45 -1.80
C ALA A 93 -1.67 -22.83 -0.73
N ALA A 94 -1.76 -22.03 0.34
CA ALA A 94 -2.74 -22.18 1.41
C ALA A 94 -4.14 -21.67 1.05
N GLY A 95 -4.34 -21.08 -0.13
CA GLY A 95 -5.64 -20.59 -0.60
C GLY A 95 -6.14 -19.29 0.07
N VAL A 96 -5.28 -18.61 0.84
CA VAL A 96 -5.58 -17.32 1.48
C VAL A 96 -5.70 -16.22 0.43
N GLN A 97 -4.77 -16.22 -0.54
CA GLN A 97 -4.76 -15.29 -1.66
C GLN A 97 -5.37 -15.93 -2.90
N ARG A 98 -6.52 -15.43 -3.33
CA ARG A 98 -7.22 -15.87 -4.56
C ARG A 98 -7.04 -14.91 -5.74
N SER A 99 -6.35 -13.79 -5.53
CA SER A 99 -6.08 -12.78 -6.55
C SER A 99 -4.88 -13.19 -7.41
N SER A 100 -4.64 -12.45 -8.51
CA SER A 100 -3.42 -12.65 -9.29
C SER A 100 -2.19 -12.39 -8.43
N PHE A 101 -1.09 -13.10 -8.71
CA PHE A 101 0.17 -12.94 -7.97
C PHE A 101 0.64 -11.47 -7.90
N SER A 102 0.49 -10.72 -8.99
CA SER A 102 0.78 -9.28 -9.06
C SER A 102 0.00 -8.46 -8.03
N ARG A 103 -1.26 -8.80 -7.79
CA ARG A 103 -2.10 -8.10 -6.82
C ARG A 103 -1.73 -8.49 -5.40
N ALA A 104 -1.49 -9.78 -5.14
CA ALA A 104 -0.99 -10.26 -3.86
C ALA A 104 0.37 -9.62 -3.50
N TYR A 105 1.27 -9.47 -4.48
CA TYR A 105 2.55 -8.79 -4.31
C TYR A 105 2.37 -7.32 -3.88
N VAL A 106 1.53 -6.56 -4.59
CA VAL A 106 1.28 -5.14 -4.27
C VAL A 106 0.58 -4.99 -2.92
N ASP A 107 -0.45 -5.82 -2.66
CA ASP A 107 -1.17 -5.79 -1.39
C ASP A 107 -0.24 -6.16 -0.23
N GLY A 108 0.70 -7.09 -0.43
CA GLY A 108 1.64 -7.54 0.59
C GLY A 108 2.69 -6.51 0.94
N LEU A 109 3.14 -5.76 -0.08
CA LEU A 109 4.08 -4.66 0.09
C LEU A 109 3.45 -3.49 0.86
N VAL A 110 2.15 -3.25 0.68
CA VAL A 110 1.41 -2.14 1.32
C VAL A 110 0.94 -2.49 2.73
N ARG A 111 0.49 -3.73 2.95
CA ARG A 111 -0.20 -4.13 4.18
C ARG A 111 0.65 -4.94 5.16
N ALA A 112 1.91 -5.29 4.80
CA ALA A 112 2.73 -6.25 5.55
C ALA A 112 1.89 -7.49 5.94
N GLN A 113 1.41 -8.21 4.92
CA GLN A 113 0.24 -9.10 5.02
C GLN A 113 0.37 -10.32 5.94
N LEU A 114 1.57 -10.66 6.38
CA LEU A 114 1.81 -11.87 7.18
C LEU A 114 2.54 -11.48 8.45
N SER A 115 1.82 -10.84 9.37
CA SER A 115 2.17 -10.95 10.78
C SER A 115 1.77 -12.35 11.26
N SER A 116 2.39 -12.81 12.35
CA SER A 116 2.02 -14.06 13.05
C SER A 116 0.54 -14.19 13.39
N ASP A 117 -0.20 -13.08 13.31
CA ASP A 117 -1.56 -12.92 13.79
C ASP A 117 -2.60 -12.90 12.66
N ASP A 118 -2.24 -13.15 11.39
CA ASP A 118 -3.25 -13.23 10.32
C ASP A 118 -4.19 -14.44 10.54
N PRO A 119 -5.47 -14.22 10.91
CA PRO A 119 -6.41 -15.31 11.13
C PRO A 119 -6.75 -16.05 9.82
N GLY A 120 -6.48 -15.44 8.67
CA GLY A 120 -6.79 -15.98 7.35
C GLY A 120 -6.02 -17.26 7.05
N LEU A 121 -4.70 -17.28 7.29
CA LEU A 121 -3.85 -18.45 7.05
C LEU A 121 -4.27 -19.64 7.91
N ALA A 122 -4.41 -19.43 9.22
CA ALA A 122 -4.80 -20.48 10.14
C ALA A 122 -6.18 -21.05 9.82
N GLN A 123 -7.15 -20.18 9.49
CA GLN A 123 -8.49 -20.63 9.12
C GLN A 123 -8.52 -21.38 7.79
N SER A 124 -7.70 -20.99 6.82
CA SER A 124 -7.62 -21.67 5.53
C SER A 124 -7.07 -23.09 5.67
N ILE A 125 -5.94 -23.25 6.39
CA ILE A 125 -5.33 -24.56 6.66
C ILE A 125 -6.29 -25.46 7.44
N ARG A 126 -6.95 -24.93 8.47
CA ARG A 126 -7.89 -25.70 9.29
C ARG A 126 -9.07 -26.29 8.51
N ARG A 127 -9.45 -25.67 7.39
CA ARG A 127 -10.57 -26.13 6.55
C ARG A 127 -10.17 -27.15 5.48
N MET A 128 -8.89 -27.41 5.29
CA MET A 128 -8.41 -28.32 4.25
C MET A 128 -8.80 -29.77 4.54
N ASP A 129 -9.15 -30.48 3.48
CA ASP A 129 -9.20 -31.95 3.52
C ASP A 129 -7.77 -32.55 3.48
N PRO A 130 -7.61 -33.88 3.72
CA PRO A 130 -6.30 -34.51 3.75
C PRO A 130 -5.50 -34.38 2.44
N ASP A 131 -6.16 -34.33 1.28
CA ASP A 131 -5.51 -34.24 -0.02
C ASP A 131 -5.08 -32.81 -0.32
N GLU A 132 -5.92 -31.82 0.02
CA GLU A 132 -5.58 -30.40 0.01
C GLU A 132 -4.40 -30.10 0.94
N LEU A 133 -4.39 -30.68 2.14
CA LEU A 133 -3.28 -30.53 3.10
C LEU A 133 -2.00 -31.18 2.58
N SER A 134 -2.06 -32.39 2.01
CA SER A 134 -0.90 -33.05 1.39
C SER A 134 -0.35 -32.21 0.23
N GLY A 135 -1.23 -31.68 -0.63
CA GLY A 135 -0.86 -30.77 -1.71
C GLY A 135 -0.25 -29.45 -1.24
N LEU A 136 -0.77 -28.87 -0.16
CA LEU A 136 -0.17 -27.69 0.49
C LEU A 136 1.25 -28.00 0.96
N LEU A 137 1.43 -29.05 1.76
CA LEU A 137 2.72 -29.40 2.35
C LEU A 137 3.77 -29.67 1.27
N ALA A 138 3.41 -30.42 0.22
CA ALA A 138 4.28 -30.69 -0.93
C ALA A 138 4.72 -29.40 -1.63
N ARG A 139 3.78 -28.46 -1.85
CA ARG A 139 4.10 -27.15 -2.44
C ARG A 139 5.06 -26.35 -1.57
N ILE A 140 4.84 -26.30 -0.25
CA ILE A 140 5.72 -25.55 0.66
C ILE A 140 7.13 -26.16 0.68
N VAL A 141 7.23 -27.49 0.76
CA VAL A 141 8.52 -28.19 0.74
C VAL A 141 9.28 -27.91 -0.56
N SER A 142 8.61 -27.92 -1.72
CA SER A 142 9.21 -27.54 -3.01
C SER A 142 9.65 -26.08 -3.03
N VAL A 143 8.82 -25.13 -2.56
CA VAL A 143 9.19 -23.70 -2.49
C VAL A 143 10.41 -23.45 -1.59
N LEU A 144 10.54 -24.17 -0.48
CA LEU A 144 11.68 -24.05 0.42
C LEU A 144 12.94 -24.73 -0.16
N GLY A 145 12.78 -25.88 -0.80
CA GLY A 145 13.90 -26.72 -1.25
C GLY A 145 14.42 -26.44 -2.66
N GLU A 146 13.55 -26.03 -3.57
CA GLU A 146 13.85 -25.82 -4.99
C GLU A 146 13.71 -24.35 -5.39
N GLY A 147 12.86 -23.60 -4.67
CA GLY A 147 12.52 -22.23 -4.99
C GLY A 147 11.46 -22.13 -6.10
N ASP A 148 11.47 -21.02 -6.84
CA ASP A 148 10.59 -20.78 -7.98
C ASP A 148 11.36 -20.08 -9.11
N ARG A 149 11.58 -20.81 -10.21
CA ARG A 149 12.36 -20.33 -11.35
C ARG A 149 11.70 -19.15 -12.06
N SER A 150 10.37 -19.08 -12.08
CA SER A 150 9.64 -17.99 -12.74
C SER A 150 9.84 -16.65 -12.03
N LEU A 151 10.10 -16.71 -10.71
CA LEU A 151 10.37 -15.55 -9.86
C LEU A 151 11.88 -15.34 -9.63
N GLY A 152 12.75 -16.16 -10.22
CA GLY A 152 14.18 -16.14 -9.92
C GLY A 152 14.50 -16.46 -8.45
N LEU A 153 13.59 -17.14 -7.75
CA LEU A 153 13.70 -17.50 -6.35
C LEU A 153 14.51 -18.79 -6.25
N LEU A 154 15.68 -18.70 -5.61
CA LEU A 154 16.55 -19.85 -5.35
C LEU A 154 16.04 -20.70 -4.17
N PRO A 155 16.59 -21.90 -3.93
CA PRO A 155 16.41 -22.64 -2.69
C PRO A 155 16.71 -21.78 -1.46
N SER A 156 16.04 -22.05 -0.33
CA SER A 156 16.36 -21.32 0.89
C SER A 156 17.69 -21.80 1.49
N ALA A 157 18.47 -20.84 1.96
CA ALA A 157 19.70 -21.07 2.72
C ALA A 157 19.53 -20.74 4.21
N ASP A 158 18.35 -20.29 4.66
CA ASP A 158 18.08 -19.99 6.07
C ASP A 158 17.91 -21.31 6.85
N GLU A 159 18.61 -21.45 7.97
CA GLU A 159 18.51 -22.62 8.85
C GLU A 159 17.09 -22.85 9.38
N ARG A 160 16.33 -21.77 9.62
CA ARG A 160 14.94 -21.87 10.06
C ARG A 160 14.05 -22.45 8.96
N ASP A 161 14.29 -22.07 7.70
CA ASP A 161 13.58 -22.62 6.55
C ASP A 161 13.90 -24.11 6.38
N ALA A 162 15.15 -24.51 6.63
CA ALA A 162 15.55 -25.92 6.64
C ALA A 162 14.87 -26.72 7.77
N GLN A 163 14.81 -26.17 8.98
CA GLN A 163 14.11 -26.78 10.13
C GLN A 163 12.60 -26.90 9.88
N LEU A 164 11.98 -25.85 9.33
CA LEU A 164 10.56 -25.89 8.94
C LEU A 164 10.35 -26.98 7.90
N ARG A 165 11.16 -27.02 6.83
CA ARG A 165 11.06 -28.01 5.77
C ARG A 165 11.10 -29.44 6.32
N ALA A 166 12.10 -29.75 7.15
CA ALA A 166 12.22 -31.07 7.77
C ALA A 166 10.99 -31.42 8.64
N SER A 167 10.46 -30.44 9.38
CA SER A 167 9.25 -30.61 10.18
C SER A 167 8.01 -30.89 9.32
N LEU A 168 7.88 -30.20 8.18
CA LEU A 168 6.77 -30.39 7.24
C LEU A 168 6.88 -31.73 6.50
N GLU A 169 8.08 -32.16 6.11
CA GLU A 169 8.33 -33.49 5.52
C GLU A 169 7.93 -34.61 6.49
N SER A 170 8.23 -34.46 7.78
CA SER A 170 7.75 -35.38 8.82
C SER A 170 6.22 -35.40 8.91
N VAL A 171 5.55 -34.24 8.88
CA VAL A 171 4.08 -34.16 8.89
C VAL A 171 3.48 -34.81 7.63
N MET A 172 4.10 -34.63 6.46
CA MET A 172 3.67 -35.28 5.21
C MET A 172 3.73 -36.79 5.31
N GLN A 173 4.83 -37.34 5.84
CA GLN A 173 4.99 -38.79 6.01
C GLN A 173 3.92 -39.34 6.96
N GLU A 174 3.68 -38.68 8.10
CA GLU A 174 2.63 -39.06 9.05
C GLU A 174 1.23 -39.01 8.41
N LEU A 175 0.95 -37.98 7.60
CA LEU A 175 -0.32 -37.82 6.90
C LEU A 175 -0.56 -38.92 5.86
N GLU A 176 0.44 -39.28 5.06
CA GLU A 176 0.30 -40.35 4.07
C GLU A 176 0.12 -41.72 4.74
N HIS A 177 0.82 -42.00 5.86
CA HIS A 177 0.56 -43.20 6.66
C HIS A 177 -0.89 -43.24 7.20
N LEU A 178 -1.42 -42.10 7.64
CA LEU A 178 -2.80 -42.00 8.12
C LEU A 178 -3.81 -42.24 7.00
N LYS A 179 -3.56 -41.70 5.80
CA LYS A 179 -4.38 -41.91 4.60
C LYS A 179 -4.43 -43.38 4.19
N VAL A 180 -3.30 -44.08 4.20
CA VAL A 180 -3.24 -45.52 3.90
C VAL A 180 -4.07 -46.32 4.91
N ARG A 181 -3.88 -46.09 6.21
CA ARG A 181 -4.64 -46.80 7.26
C ARG A 181 -6.15 -46.57 7.16
N ALA A 182 -6.57 -45.34 6.87
CA ALA A 182 -7.98 -45.01 6.69
C ALA A 182 -8.56 -45.73 5.47
N LYS A 183 -7.80 -45.80 4.37
CA LYS A 183 -8.21 -46.53 3.17
C LYS A 183 -8.36 -48.03 3.44
N ASP A 184 -7.42 -48.64 4.17
CA ASP A 184 -7.47 -50.05 4.54
C ASP A 184 -8.66 -50.36 5.46
N ALA A 185 -9.02 -49.42 6.35
CA ALA A 185 -10.18 -49.51 7.22
C ALA A 185 -11.52 -49.13 6.54
N GLY A 186 -11.49 -48.65 5.29
CA GLY A 186 -12.68 -48.16 4.57
C GLY A 186 -13.30 -46.91 5.19
N THR A 187 -12.50 -46.07 5.85
CA THR A 187 -12.96 -44.88 6.59
C THR A 187 -12.56 -43.60 5.88
N VAL A 188 -13.38 -42.56 6.03
CA VAL A 188 -13.08 -41.21 5.51
C VAL A 188 -12.57 -40.36 6.66
N LEU A 189 -11.33 -39.89 6.56
CA LEU A 189 -10.71 -39.02 7.56
C LEU A 189 -11.38 -37.65 7.59
N ARG A 190 -11.65 -37.14 8.80
CA ARG A 190 -12.25 -35.83 9.02
C ARG A 190 -11.57 -35.12 10.18
N SER A 191 -11.12 -33.89 9.95
CA SER A 191 -10.63 -33.06 11.05
C SER A 191 -11.79 -32.51 11.89
N LYS A 192 -11.52 -32.07 13.13
CA LYS A 192 -12.51 -31.39 13.99
C LYS A 192 -13.12 -30.14 13.34
N TYR A 193 -12.43 -29.58 12.35
CA TYR A 193 -12.80 -28.36 11.63
C TYR A 193 -13.68 -28.63 10.40
N SER A 194 -13.80 -29.90 9.98
CA SER A 194 -14.71 -30.28 8.91
C SER A 194 -16.16 -29.99 9.32
N GLY A 195 -16.89 -29.22 8.51
CA GLY A 195 -18.27 -28.80 8.80
C GLY A 195 -19.28 -29.94 8.94
N HIS A 196 -18.86 -31.19 8.70
CA HIS A 196 -19.69 -32.40 8.79
C HIS A 196 -19.62 -33.12 10.14
N SER A 197 -18.88 -32.59 11.13
CA SER A 197 -18.84 -33.15 12.50
C SER A 197 -20.08 -32.80 13.34
N LYS A 198 -20.93 -31.88 12.86
CA LYS A 198 -22.17 -31.46 13.53
C LYS A 198 -23.34 -32.30 13.03
N VAL A 199 -23.80 -33.23 13.85
CA VAL A 199 -25.04 -34.00 13.59
C VAL A 199 -26.21 -33.18 14.11
N MET A 200 -27.17 -32.86 13.24
CA MET A 200 -28.43 -32.21 13.61
C MET A 200 -29.36 -33.26 14.23
N ARG A 201 -29.60 -33.18 15.55
CA ARG A 201 -30.62 -33.98 16.22
C ARG A 201 -31.90 -33.16 16.33
N THR A 202 -32.98 -33.67 15.75
CA THR A 202 -34.32 -33.10 15.90
C THR A 202 -35.00 -33.78 17.09
N THR A 203 -35.24 -33.03 18.16
CA THR A 203 -36.06 -33.46 19.29
C THR A 203 -37.40 -32.75 19.23
N VAL A 204 -38.50 -33.51 19.25
CA VAL A 204 -39.85 -32.95 19.33
C VAL A 204 -40.25 -32.92 20.79
N VAL A 205 -40.32 -31.73 21.38
CA VAL A 205 -40.80 -31.52 22.75
C VAL A 205 -42.04 -30.64 22.67
N ALA A 206 -43.19 -31.14 23.14
CA ALA A 206 -44.47 -30.42 23.17
C ALA A 206 -44.86 -29.77 21.83
N GLN A 207 -44.89 -30.57 20.74
CA GLN A 207 -45.23 -30.13 19.37
C GLN A 207 -44.29 -29.07 18.73
N LYS A 208 -43.18 -28.70 19.38
CA LYS A 208 -42.12 -27.89 18.77
C LYS A 208 -40.90 -28.75 18.45
N VAL A 209 -40.43 -28.63 17.20
CA VAL A 209 -39.19 -29.26 16.73
C VAL A 209 -38.01 -28.39 17.19
N GLN A 210 -37.19 -28.91 18.10
CA GLN A 210 -35.92 -28.31 18.48
C GLN A 210 -34.78 -29.04 17.75
N LEU A 211 -33.92 -28.27 17.10
CA LEU A 211 -32.69 -28.78 16.46
C LEU A 211 -31.53 -28.53 17.43
N SER A 212 -30.99 -29.60 18.02
CA SER A 212 -29.72 -29.54 18.77
C SER A 212 -28.57 -30.04 17.87
N GLN A 213 -27.42 -29.37 17.95
CA GLN A 213 -26.21 -29.77 17.24
C GLN A 213 -25.35 -30.59 18.21
N ASP A 214 -25.28 -31.91 18.01
CA ASP A 214 -24.36 -32.78 18.73
C ASP A 214 -23.10 -33.00 17.86
N THR A 215 -21.91 -32.75 18.41
CA THR A 215 -20.65 -33.13 17.75
C THR A 215 -20.48 -34.63 17.79
N ALA A 216 -20.39 -35.29 16.63
CA ALA A 216 -20.07 -36.71 16.56
C ALA A 216 -18.70 -36.96 17.21
N ALA A 217 -18.58 -38.01 18.02
CA ALA A 217 -17.31 -38.40 18.61
C ALA A 217 -16.30 -38.70 17.48
N LEU A 218 -15.21 -37.92 17.45
CA LEU A 218 -14.13 -38.11 16.49
C LEU A 218 -13.41 -39.42 16.79
N ARG A 219 -13.07 -40.17 15.73
CA ARG A 219 -12.26 -41.39 15.86
C ARG A 219 -10.82 -41.02 16.19
N ASP A 220 -10.03 -42.00 16.63
CA ASP A 220 -8.62 -41.77 16.93
C ASP A 220 -7.84 -41.29 15.70
N GLU A 221 -8.19 -41.78 14.50
CA GLU A 221 -7.59 -41.32 13.24
C GLU A 221 -7.98 -39.87 12.90
N ASP A 222 -9.22 -39.46 13.21
CA ASP A 222 -9.73 -38.10 12.99
C ASP A 222 -9.08 -37.10 13.97
N ASN A 223 -8.87 -37.53 15.22
CA ASN A 223 -8.09 -36.79 16.21
C ASN A 223 -6.64 -36.63 15.74
N ARG A 224 -6.04 -37.69 15.19
CA ARG A 224 -4.67 -37.61 14.67
C ARG A 224 -4.55 -36.67 13.48
N LEU A 225 -5.49 -36.70 12.53
CA LEU A 225 -5.53 -35.72 11.44
C LEU A 225 -5.64 -34.29 11.98
N THR A 226 -6.47 -34.09 12.99
CA THR A 226 -6.63 -32.78 13.64
C THR A 226 -5.33 -32.29 14.26
N GLU A 227 -4.56 -33.17 14.92
CA GLU A 227 -3.24 -32.83 15.46
C GLU A 227 -2.25 -32.43 14.36
N LEU A 228 -2.27 -33.11 13.20
CA LEU A 228 -1.42 -32.77 12.06
C LEU A 228 -1.79 -31.40 11.46
N VAL A 229 -3.09 -31.10 11.34
CA VAL A 229 -3.59 -29.80 10.89
C VAL A 229 -3.16 -28.68 11.86
N ASP A 230 -3.31 -28.91 13.16
CA ASP A 230 -2.92 -27.95 14.20
C ASP A 230 -1.39 -27.74 14.24
N LYS A 231 -0.60 -28.82 14.12
CA LYS A 231 0.86 -28.77 14.03
C LYS A 231 1.31 -27.98 12.81
N THR A 232 0.71 -28.23 11.63
CA THR A 232 1.01 -27.49 10.39
C THR A 232 0.69 -26.01 10.55
N THR A 233 -0.49 -25.70 11.08
CA THR A 233 -0.92 -24.32 11.34
C THR A 233 0.06 -23.60 12.26
N LEU A 234 0.44 -24.24 13.36
CA LEU A 234 1.38 -23.68 14.33
C LEU A 234 2.76 -23.43 13.72
N LEU A 235 3.29 -24.41 12.98
CA LEU A 235 4.59 -24.29 12.32
C LEU A 235 4.62 -23.10 11.36
N LEU A 236 3.61 -22.96 10.50
CA LEU A 236 3.56 -21.89 9.51
C LEU A 236 3.32 -20.51 10.15
N CYS A 237 2.38 -20.40 11.09
CA CYS A 237 2.12 -19.12 11.77
C CYS A 237 3.33 -18.61 12.58
N ARG A 238 4.15 -19.51 13.15
CA ARG A 238 5.38 -19.12 13.87
C ARG A 238 6.54 -18.77 12.94
N HIS A 239 6.52 -19.27 11.71
CA HIS A 239 7.63 -19.14 10.78
C HIS A 239 7.63 -17.81 10.03
N PHE A 240 6.45 -17.24 9.77
CA PHE A 240 6.38 -15.95 9.08
C PHE A 240 6.85 -14.81 9.98
N LEU A 241 7.95 -14.18 9.57
CA LEU A 241 8.43 -12.93 10.13
C LEU A 241 7.70 -11.74 9.49
N ASP A 242 7.77 -10.60 10.15
CA ASP A 242 7.35 -9.32 9.58
C ASP A 242 8.06 -9.07 8.24
N THR A 243 7.30 -9.16 7.14
CA THR A 243 7.80 -8.90 5.79
C THR A 243 7.67 -7.43 5.39
N ASN A 244 7.46 -6.51 6.34
CA ASN A 244 7.37 -5.09 6.06
C ASN A 244 8.67 -4.56 5.43
N PRO A 245 8.66 -4.05 4.19
CA PRO A 245 9.86 -3.51 3.55
C PRO A 245 10.46 -2.34 4.33
N ASN A 246 9.63 -1.53 5.00
CA ASN A 246 10.07 -0.34 5.73
C ASN A 246 10.86 -0.69 7.01
N SER A 247 10.78 -1.94 7.47
CA SER A 247 11.59 -2.43 8.59
C SER A 247 13.06 -2.61 8.21
N ILE A 248 13.34 -2.76 6.91
CA ILE A 248 14.67 -2.99 6.34
C ILE A 248 15.41 -1.65 6.23
N LEU A 249 16.64 -1.65 6.76
CA LEU A 249 17.55 -0.52 6.67
C LEU A 249 17.84 -0.17 5.20
N PHE A 250 17.69 1.12 4.86
CA PHE A 250 17.85 1.69 3.51
C PHE A 250 16.80 1.20 2.50
N SER A 251 15.61 0.84 2.96
CA SER A 251 14.48 0.48 2.09
C SER A 251 14.15 1.56 1.07
N GLU A 252 14.26 2.83 1.44
CA GLU A 252 13.98 4.00 0.60
C GLU A 252 14.91 4.11 -0.62
N CYS A 253 16.07 3.47 -0.59
CA CYS A 253 16.99 3.46 -1.73
C CYS A 253 16.42 2.62 -2.88
N TRP A 254 15.70 1.53 -2.59
CA TRP A 254 15.17 0.58 -3.59
C TRP A 254 13.65 0.55 -3.70
N LEU A 255 12.92 1.07 -2.71
CA LEU A 255 11.47 1.18 -2.70
C LEU A 255 11.05 2.59 -3.16
N TYR A 256 10.23 2.66 -4.20
CA TYR A 256 9.67 3.92 -4.69
C TYR A 256 8.18 4.03 -4.32
N GLU A 257 7.88 4.88 -3.34
CA GLU A 257 6.50 5.03 -2.84
C GLU A 257 5.78 6.28 -3.38
N THR A 258 6.49 7.24 -3.99
CA THR A 258 5.90 8.53 -4.38
C THR A 258 4.94 8.38 -5.56
N LYS A 259 3.65 8.23 -5.27
CA LYS A 259 2.59 8.09 -6.28
C LYS A 259 2.17 9.42 -6.94
N SER A 260 2.29 10.55 -6.24
CA SER A 260 1.74 11.82 -6.71
C SER A 260 2.35 12.34 -8.01
N PRO A 261 3.69 12.43 -8.21
CA PRO A 261 4.24 12.95 -9.46
C PRO A 261 3.85 12.10 -10.65
N SER A 262 3.88 10.77 -10.48
CA SER A 262 3.50 9.84 -11.55
C SER A 262 2.01 9.95 -11.88
N ARG A 263 1.14 10.01 -10.87
CA ARG A 263 -0.31 10.12 -11.09
C ARG A 263 -0.67 11.41 -11.81
N ASP A 264 -0.06 12.53 -11.45
CA ASP A 264 -0.40 13.83 -12.03
C ASP A 264 0.10 13.94 -13.49
N VAL A 265 1.18 13.23 -13.85
CA VAL A 265 1.68 13.12 -15.22
C VAL A 265 0.84 12.14 -16.07
N PHE A 266 0.53 10.95 -15.57
CA PHE A 266 -0.15 9.90 -16.36
C PHE A 266 -1.68 10.03 -16.36
N ILE A 267 -2.26 10.65 -15.34
CA ILE A 267 -3.70 10.85 -15.19
C ILE A 267 -3.95 12.33 -14.90
N PRO A 268 -3.65 13.23 -15.86
CA PRO A 268 -3.82 14.66 -15.65
C PRO A 268 -5.30 14.98 -15.44
N ARG A 269 -5.58 15.84 -14.46
CA ARG A 269 -6.93 16.31 -14.12
C ARG A 269 -7.04 17.83 -14.35
N PRO A 270 -6.90 18.31 -15.60
CA PRO A 270 -6.78 19.74 -15.88
C PRO A 270 -7.99 20.54 -15.41
N ARG A 271 -9.20 19.98 -15.50
CA ARG A 271 -10.42 20.61 -15.00
C ARG A 271 -10.31 20.96 -13.51
N MET A 272 -9.94 19.99 -12.69
CA MET A 272 -9.80 20.19 -11.24
C MET A 272 -8.72 21.25 -10.94
N VAL A 273 -7.64 21.27 -11.73
CA VAL A 273 -6.59 22.29 -11.61
C VAL A 273 -7.12 23.68 -11.94
N PHE A 274 -7.86 23.86 -13.04
CA PHE A 274 -8.44 25.16 -13.42
C PHE A 274 -9.51 25.64 -12.42
N GLU A 275 -10.42 24.75 -12.01
CA GLU A 275 -11.46 25.09 -11.02
C GLU A 275 -10.81 25.48 -9.68
N ARG A 276 -9.74 24.78 -9.26
CA ARG A 276 -8.99 25.12 -8.05
C ARG A 276 -8.19 26.40 -8.20
N SER A 277 -7.50 26.62 -9.31
CA SER A 277 -6.69 27.84 -9.51
C SER A 277 -7.57 29.09 -9.61
N LEU A 278 -8.76 28.98 -10.21
CA LEU A 278 -9.70 30.09 -10.29
C LEU A 278 -10.46 30.31 -8.98
N GLY A 279 -10.86 29.24 -8.29
CA GLY A 279 -11.59 29.33 -7.01
C GLY A 279 -10.71 29.68 -5.81
N ARG A 280 -9.44 29.24 -5.81
CA ARG A 280 -8.44 29.44 -4.75
C ARG A 280 -7.06 29.79 -5.33
N PRO A 281 -6.91 30.96 -5.96
CA PRO A 281 -5.63 31.37 -6.56
C PRO A 281 -4.48 31.48 -5.55
N GLN A 282 -4.78 31.70 -4.27
CA GLN A 282 -3.79 31.77 -3.19
C GLN A 282 -2.98 30.47 -3.03
N ASP A 283 -3.58 29.31 -3.33
CA ASP A 283 -2.91 28.01 -3.26
C ASP A 283 -1.71 27.93 -4.24
N TYR A 284 -1.67 28.77 -5.28
CA TYR A 284 -0.62 28.80 -6.31
C TYR A 284 0.24 30.06 -6.29
N LEU A 285 -0.35 31.21 -5.94
CA LEU A 285 0.34 32.50 -5.98
C LEU A 285 1.15 32.79 -4.71
N GLY A 286 0.87 32.09 -3.60
CA GLY A 286 1.59 32.29 -2.33
C GLY A 286 1.52 33.73 -1.81
N CYS A 287 0.46 34.46 -2.16
CA CYS A 287 0.30 35.86 -1.81
C CYS A 287 -0.14 36.04 -0.36
N ARG A 288 0.64 36.81 0.42
CA ARG A 288 0.23 37.29 1.76
C ARG A 288 -1.09 38.06 1.74
N CYS A 289 -1.43 38.63 0.60
CA CYS A 289 -2.61 39.45 0.43
C CYS A 289 -3.90 38.68 0.13
N CYS A 290 -3.82 37.35 0.11
CA CYS A 290 -4.91 36.43 -0.20
C CYS A 290 -5.13 35.40 0.92
N GLU A 291 -4.53 35.60 2.09
CA GLU A 291 -4.73 34.77 3.28
C GLU A 291 -6.12 35.00 3.85
N SER A 292 -6.89 33.92 4.00
CA SER A 292 -8.32 33.91 4.28
C SER A 292 -8.66 34.05 5.77
N ASP A 293 -7.95 34.91 6.50
CA ASP A 293 -8.31 35.25 7.88
C ASP A 293 -9.42 36.31 7.94
N HIS A 294 -9.85 36.81 6.79
CA HIS A 294 -10.99 37.70 6.64
C HIS A 294 -12.00 37.11 5.66
N ASP A 295 -13.23 36.92 6.14
CA ASP A 295 -14.39 36.34 5.45
C ASP A 295 -14.97 37.26 4.35
N GLY A 296 -14.10 38.05 3.72
CA GLY A 296 -14.44 39.05 2.72
C GLY A 296 -13.65 38.80 1.44
N LEU A 297 -14.32 38.90 0.30
CA LEU A 297 -13.71 39.04 -1.02
C LEU A 297 -12.92 40.37 -1.07
N GLU A 298 -11.77 40.43 -0.41
CA GLU A 298 -10.90 41.60 -0.46
C GLU A 298 -10.28 41.71 -1.87
N ALA A 299 -10.21 42.94 -2.39
CA ALA A 299 -9.90 43.34 -3.76
C ALA A 299 -8.48 43.01 -4.28
N LYS A 300 -7.86 41.91 -3.84
CA LYS A 300 -6.49 41.50 -4.19
C LYS A 300 -6.44 40.15 -4.92
N VAL A 301 -7.60 39.59 -5.23
CA VAL A 301 -7.76 38.37 -6.04
C VAL A 301 -7.70 38.73 -7.53
N PRO A 302 -7.09 37.89 -8.40
CA PRO A 302 -7.08 38.14 -9.84
C PRO A 302 -8.48 38.35 -10.44
N PRO A 303 -8.67 39.30 -11.38
CA PRO A 303 -9.96 39.60 -12.01
C PRO A 303 -10.70 38.37 -12.56
N THR A 304 -9.98 37.44 -13.17
CA THR A 304 -10.55 36.21 -13.75
C THR A 304 -11.09 35.25 -12.68
N SER A 305 -10.46 35.21 -11.51
CA SER A 305 -10.94 34.45 -10.35
C SER A 305 -12.20 35.08 -9.73
N LEU A 306 -12.27 36.41 -9.64
CA LEU A 306 -13.49 37.12 -9.21
C LEU A 306 -14.67 36.83 -10.16
N LEU A 307 -14.43 36.89 -11.47
CA LEU A 307 -15.43 36.52 -12.47
C LEU A 307 -15.81 35.05 -12.40
N TYR A 308 -14.88 34.16 -12.04
CA TYR A 308 -15.18 32.75 -11.84
C TYR A 308 -16.08 32.53 -10.61
N GLN A 309 -15.90 33.26 -9.51
CA GLN A 309 -16.78 33.20 -8.35
C GLN A 309 -18.18 33.70 -8.67
N LEU A 310 -18.31 34.86 -9.31
CA LEU A 310 -19.59 35.37 -9.82
C LEU A 310 -20.22 34.40 -10.83
N TYR A 311 -19.39 33.77 -11.67
CA TYR A 311 -19.84 32.72 -12.56
C TYR A 311 -20.45 31.58 -11.76
N LEU A 312 -19.83 31.05 -10.70
CA LEU A 312 -20.38 29.92 -9.93
C LEU A 312 -21.78 30.21 -9.38
N GLU A 313 -22.03 31.43 -8.90
CA GLU A 313 -23.31 31.89 -8.36
C GLU A 313 -24.38 32.13 -9.45
N ALA A 314 -23.96 32.43 -10.68
CA ALA A 314 -24.88 32.75 -11.77
C ALA A 314 -25.60 31.53 -12.36
N GLY A 315 -26.77 31.76 -12.97
CA GLY A 315 -27.51 30.74 -13.73
C GLY A 315 -26.87 30.37 -15.07
N ASN A 316 -27.52 29.48 -15.83
CA ASN A 316 -27.00 29.00 -17.13
C ASN A 316 -26.85 30.10 -18.20
N LEU A 317 -27.63 31.18 -18.11
CA LEU A 317 -27.55 32.37 -18.95
C LEU A 317 -27.28 33.55 -18.03
N VAL A 318 -26.19 34.26 -18.28
CA VAL A 318 -25.72 35.38 -17.46
C VAL A 318 -25.84 36.67 -18.27
N ASN A 319 -26.55 37.66 -17.73
CA ASN A 319 -26.62 39.00 -18.30
C ASN A 319 -25.27 39.72 -18.08
N VAL A 320 -24.68 40.25 -19.14
CA VAL A 320 -23.35 40.88 -19.08
C VAL A 320 -23.39 42.18 -18.26
N ALA A 321 -24.50 42.93 -18.30
CA ALA A 321 -24.63 44.17 -17.54
C ALA A 321 -24.68 43.93 -16.02
N ASP A 322 -25.41 42.90 -15.58
CA ASP A 322 -25.49 42.51 -14.16
C ASP A 322 -24.13 41.99 -13.67
N LEU A 323 -23.46 41.18 -14.50
CA LEU A 323 -22.13 40.66 -14.20
C LEU A 323 -21.08 41.78 -14.09
N TRP A 324 -21.13 42.78 -14.97
CA TRP A 324 -20.27 43.97 -14.90
C TRP A 324 -20.52 44.76 -13.62
N THR A 325 -21.79 45.00 -13.28
CA THR A 325 -22.17 45.72 -12.05
C THR A 325 -21.65 45.01 -10.80
N ALA A 326 -21.82 43.68 -10.72
CA ALA A 326 -21.31 42.88 -9.62
C ALA A 326 -19.78 42.88 -9.55
N PHE A 327 -19.10 42.72 -10.69
CA PHE A 327 -17.64 42.76 -10.76
C PHE A 327 -17.07 44.12 -10.32
N ARG A 328 -17.65 45.22 -10.79
CA ARG A 328 -17.26 46.58 -10.41
C ARG A 328 -17.44 46.80 -8.90
N ALA A 329 -18.53 46.31 -8.30
CA ALA A 329 -18.77 46.45 -6.87
C ALA A 329 -17.69 45.76 -6.00
N LEU A 330 -17.13 44.64 -6.48
CA LEU A 330 -16.06 43.92 -5.79
C LEU A 330 -14.69 44.57 -5.93
N VAL A 331 -14.42 45.22 -7.07
CA VAL A 331 -13.11 45.81 -7.38
C VAL A 331 -13.00 47.26 -6.89
N SER A 332 -14.07 48.06 -6.99
CA SER A 332 -14.01 49.52 -6.84
C SER A 332 -14.22 50.05 -5.42
N GLN A 333 -13.95 49.28 -4.36
CA GLN A 333 -14.06 49.76 -2.97
C GLN A 333 -13.01 50.84 -2.56
N GLY A 334 -12.19 51.33 -3.49
CA GLY A 334 -11.12 52.30 -3.24
C GLY A 334 -11.00 53.47 -4.23
N GLY A 335 -12.03 53.77 -5.03
CA GLY A 335 -11.99 54.91 -5.98
C GLY A 335 -11.16 54.67 -7.25
N GLU A 336 -11.09 53.42 -7.73
CA GLU A 336 -10.35 53.07 -8.94
C GLU A 336 -10.98 53.63 -10.24
N ASP A 337 -10.13 53.89 -11.24
CA ASP A 337 -10.50 54.33 -12.59
C ASP A 337 -11.43 53.32 -13.29
N GLU A 338 -12.68 53.71 -13.54
CA GLU A 338 -13.70 52.90 -14.21
C GLU A 338 -13.22 52.34 -15.55
N ARG A 339 -12.40 53.10 -16.28
CA ARG A 339 -11.84 52.64 -17.56
C ARG A 339 -10.90 51.46 -17.35
N ARG A 340 -10.08 51.49 -16.30
CA ARG A 340 -9.16 50.40 -15.95
C ARG A 340 -9.94 49.16 -15.51
N THR A 341 -10.95 49.33 -14.67
CA THR A 341 -11.82 48.22 -14.21
C THR A 341 -12.53 47.56 -15.39
N LEU A 342 -13.00 48.36 -16.37
CA LEU A 342 -13.65 47.84 -17.57
C LEU A 342 -12.70 47.01 -18.44
N VAL A 343 -11.44 47.43 -18.58
CA VAL A 343 -10.42 46.64 -19.29
C VAL A 343 -10.15 45.31 -18.59
N LEU A 344 -10.06 45.30 -17.25
CA LEU A 344 -9.87 44.07 -16.47
C LEU A 344 -11.06 43.11 -16.62
N PHE A 345 -12.28 43.63 -16.62
CA PHE A 345 -13.50 42.86 -16.85
C PHE A 345 -13.50 42.17 -18.21
N TYR A 346 -13.26 42.92 -19.30
CA TYR A 346 -13.24 42.34 -20.65
C TYR A 346 -12.11 41.33 -20.82
N ARG A 347 -10.94 41.60 -20.25
CA ARG A 347 -9.83 40.65 -20.25
C ARG A 347 -10.21 39.35 -19.53
N GLY A 348 -10.72 39.44 -18.30
CA GLY A 348 -11.10 38.25 -17.54
C GLY A 348 -12.22 37.46 -18.21
N LEU A 349 -13.18 38.14 -18.85
CA LEU A 349 -14.23 37.48 -19.63
C LEU A 349 -13.68 36.77 -20.88
N ALA A 350 -12.69 37.37 -21.55
CA ALA A 350 -11.99 36.75 -22.67
C ALA A 350 -11.19 35.51 -22.22
N GLU A 351 -10.53 35.56 -21.06
CA GLU A 351 -9.84 34.42 -20.45
C GLU A 351 -10.82 33.29 -20.09
N MET A 352 -11.95 33.62 -19.44
CA MET A 352 -13.03 32.67 -19.13
C MET A 352 -13.61 32.00 -20.40
N ARG A 353 -13.70 32.75 -21.50
CA ARG A 353 -14.11 32.22 -22.80
C ARG A 353 -13.03 31.30 -23.40
N ALA A 354 -11.76 31.68 -23.32
CA ALA A 354 -10.65 30.89 -23.83
C ALA A 354 -10.50 29.55 -23.09
N LEU A 355 -10.73 29.56 -21.77
CA LEU A 355 -10.79 28.36 -20.92
C LEU A 355 -12.08 27.54 -21.13
N GLY A 356 -13.04 28.04 -21.93
CA GLY A 356 -14.27 27.31 -22.24
C GLY A 356 -15.31 27.29 -21.12
N PHE A 357 -15.28 28.23 -20.16
CA PHE A 357 -16.34 28.36 -19.14
C PHE A 357 -17.58 29.08 -19.69
N VAL A 358 -17.40 30.01 -20.63
CA VAL A 358 -18.50 30.83 -21.19
C VAL A 358 -18.42 30.92 -22.71
N LYS A 359 -19.58 31.08 -23.36
CA LYS A 359 -19.69 31.44 -24.78
C LYS A 359 -20.71 32.55 -24.99
N ALA A 360 -20.58 33.26 -26.12
CA ALA A 360 -21.62 34.16 -26.57
C ALA A 360 -22.95 33.41 -26.76
N SER A 361 -24.03 33.94 -26.21
CA SER A 361 -25.38 33.40 -26.39
C SER A 361 -26.08 34.12 -27.53
N LYS A 362 -26.78 33.36 -28.39
CA LYS A 362 -27.74 33.93 -29.36
C LYS A 362 -29.18 33.91 -28.85
N LYS A 363 -29.42 33.33 -27.65
CA LYS A 363 -30.78 33.16 -27.09
C LYS A 363 -31.37 34.47 -26.56
N LYS A 364 -30.52 35.35 -26.04
CA LYS A 364 -30.88 36.68 -25.54
C LYS A 364 -29.75 37.66 -25.86
N ILE A 365 -30.12 38.89 -26.19
CA ILE A 365 -29.18 40.00 -26.44
C ILE A 365 -28.43 40.29 -25.13
N ASP A 366 -27.14 40.60 -25.21
CA ASP A 366 -26.26 40.94 -24.07
C ASP A 366 -26.14 39.83 -23.00
N HIS A 367 -26.30 38.56 -23.39
CA HIS A 367 -26.10 37.42 -22.51
C HIS A 367 -24.94 36.53 -22.94
N ILE A 368 -24.23 35.99 -21.95
CA ILE A 368 -23.32 34.87 -22.11
C ILE A 368 -23.96 33.59 -21.57
N ALA A 369 -23.63 32.46 -22.18
CA ALA A 369 -24.08 31.16 -21.71
C ALA A 369 -22.94 30.45 -20.99
N LYS A 370 -23.24 29.87 -19.83
CA LYS A 370 -22.34 28.91 -19.18
C LYS A 370 -22.16 27.69 -20.07
N ILE A 371 -20.94 27.18 -20.12
CA ILE A 371 -20.65 25.91 -20.74
C ILE A 371 -20.43 24.89 -19.63
N LYS A 372 -21.21 23.81 -19.64
CA LYS A 372 -20.88 22.64 -18.84
C LYS A 372 -19.66 22.01 -19.50
N TRP A 373 -18.47 22.21 -18.92
CA TRP A 373 -17.27 21.47 -19.30
C TRP A 373 -17.63 19.98 -19.25
N LEU A 374 -17.48 19.27 -20.38
CA LEU A 374 -17.70 17.83 -20.50
C LEU A 374 -16.61 17.07 -19.76
#